data_AF-A0A0Q9WSV7-F1
#
_entry.id   AF-A0A0Q9WSV7-F1
#
_cell.length_a   1.000
_cell.length_b   1.000
_cell.length_c   1.000
_cell.angle_alpha   90.00
_cell.angle_beta   90.00
_cell.angle_gamma   90.00
#
_symmetry.space_group_name_H-M   'P 1'
#
loop_
_entity.id
_entity.type
_entity.pdbx_description
1 polymer ?
#
loop_
_entity_poly.entity_id
_entity_poly.type
_entity_poly.pdbx_seq_one_letter_code
_entity_poly.pdbx_strand_id
1 'polypeptide(L)'
;MNLKPGVIGTGCFRLGTILHELLHVLGFHHQHVAANRDEYINVNWDNIRPKFKMNFFHDHRNQLLGNFGEDYDYNSVMHYARNAFSINRGSQTLEPKKEGSENMGQRIHLSRKDIIKLNRMYKCPGYV
;
A
#
# COMPACT_ATOMS: atom_id res chain seq x y z
N MET A 1 9.27 -20.44 0.18
CA MET A 1 7.85 -20.09 -0.07
C MET A 1 7.03 -21.37 -0.06
N ASN A 2 6.03 -21.48 0.81
CA ASN A 2 5.12 -22.63 0.84
C ASN A 2 3.88 -22.30 0.00
N LEU A 3 4.03 -22.29 -1.32
CA LEU A 3 2.92 -21.99 -2.24
C LEU A 3 1.96 -23.19 -2.26
N LYS A 4 0.68 -22.91 -2.05
CA LYS A 4 -0.41 -23.89 -2.18
C LYS A 4 -1.43 -23.36 -3.19
N PRO A 5 -1.94 -24.19 -4.11
CA PRO A 5 -3.06 -23.80 -4.96
C PRO A 5 -4.26 -23.38 -4.10
N GLY A 6 -5.07 -22.44 -4.61
CA GLY A 6 -6.29 -22.00 -3.95
C GLY A 6 -7.37 -21.63 -4.95
N VAL A 7 -8.59 -21.47 -4.46
CA VAL A 7 -9.78 -21.21 -5.29
C VAL A 7 -9.77 -19.75 -5.77
N ILE A 8 -9.82 -19.57 -7.09
CA ILE A 8 -9.89 -18.26 -7.74
C ILE A 8 -11.09 -17.46 -7.20
N GLY A 9 -10.87 -16.17 -6.93
CA GLY A 9 -11.89 -15.26 -6.40
C GLY A 9 -12.05 -15.27 -4.88
N THR A 10 -11.32 -16.13 -4.16
CA THR A 10 -11.41 -16.24 -2.69
C THR A 10 -10.11 -15.87 -1.99
N GLY A 11 -10.19 -15.33 -0.78
CA GLY A 11 -9.01 -15.00 0.05
C GLY A 11 -7.95 -14.19 -0.70
N CYS A 12 -6.76 -14.78 -0.87
CA CYS A 12 -5.64 -14.15 -1.57
C CYS A 12 -5.68 -14.29 -3.09
N PHE A 13 -6.53 -15.16 -3.65
CA PHE A 13 -6.65 -15.42 -5.09
C PHE A 13 -7.68 -14.50 -5.77
N ARG A 14 -7.84 -13.28 -5.27
CA ARG A 14 -8.65 -12.22 -5.87
C ARG A 14 -7.78 -11.36 -6.77
N LEU A 15 -8.31 -10.87 -7.89
CA LEU A 15 -7.54 -10.12 -8.89
C LEU A 15 -6.71 -8.98 -8.28
N GLY A 16 -7.32 -8.12 -7.47
CA GLY A 16 -6.58 -7.00 -6.85
C GLY A 16 -5.53 -7.44 -5.84
N THR A 17 -5.69 -8.58 -5.16
CA THR A 17 -4.62 -9.14 -4.31
C THR A 17 -3.48 -9.68 -5.17
N ILE A 18 -3.78 -10.37 -6.27
CA ILE A 18 -2.77 -10.86 -7.21
C ILE A 18 -1.96 -9.69 -7.79
N LEU A 19 -2.63 -8.59 -8.16
CA LEU A 19 -1.99 -7.36 -8.62
C LEU A 19 -1.11 -6.71 -7.55
N HIS A 20 -1.56 -6.69 -6.28
CA HIS A 20 -0.77 -6.20 -5.14
C HIS A 20 0.55 -6.97 -4.99
N GLU A 21 0.47 -8.31 -4.98
CA GLU A 21 1.65 -9.15 -4.84
C GLU A 21 2.56 -9.06 -6.07
N LEU A 22 2.00 -8.90 -7.28
CA LEU A 22 2.78 -8.66 -8.49
C LEU A 22 3.55 -7.34 -8.42
N LEU A 23 2.94 -6.26 -7.94
CA LEU A 23 3.64 -4.99 -7.75
C LEU A 23 4.79 -5.10 -6.74
N HIS A 24 4.64 -5.89 -5.67
CA HIS A 24 5.77 -6.20 -4.78
C HIS A 24 6.92 -6.86 -5.52
N VAL A 25 6.64 -7.84 -6.40
CA VAL A 25 7.66 -8.48 -7.25
C VAL A 25 8.34 -7.48 -8.17
N LEU A 26 7.60 -6.50 -8.67
CA LEU A 26 8.09 -5.42 -9.53
C LEU A 26 8.80 -4.28 -8.75
N GLY A 27 8.98 -4.44 -7.44
CA GLY A 27 9.77 -3.52 -6.61
C GLY A 27 8.98 -2.43 -5.88
N PHE A 28 7.65 -2.54 -5.83
CA PHE A 28 6.82 -1.59 -5.08
C PHE A 28 6.75 -1.97 -3.60
N HIS A 29 6.85 -0.97 -2.74
CA HIS A 29 6.59 -1.11 -1.32
C HIS A 29 5.16 -0.65 -0.99
N HIS A 30 4.70 -0.93 0.23
CA HIS A 30 3.40 -0.43 0.69
C HIS A 30 3.38 1.10 0.67
N GLN A 31 2.26 1.68 0.25
CA GLN A 31 2.13 3.13 0.15
C GLN A 31 2.24 3.82 1.52
N HIS A 32 1.78 3.16 2.60
CA HIS A 32 1.89 3.68 3.97
C HIS A 32 3.31 3.61 4.55
N VAL A 33 4.31 3.16 3.79
CA VAL A 33 5.73 3.26 4.19
C VAL A 33 6.51 4.21 3.29
N ALA A 34 5.83 5.04 2.50
CA ALA A 34 6.47 6.15 1.80
C ALA A 34 7.20 7.07 2.78
N ALA A 35 8.36 7.61 2.39
CA ALA A 35 9.19 8.44 3.25
C ALA A 35 8.49 9.71 3.76
N ASN A 36 7.55 10.24 2.97
CA ASN A 36 6.73 11.41 3.30
C ASN A 36 5.33 11.06 3.84
N ARG A 37 5.07 9.80 4.23
CA ARG A 37 3.71 9.37 4.62
C ARG A 37 3.12 10.23 5.74
N ASP A 38 3.96 10.74 6.64
CA ASP A 38 3.49 11.40 7.86
C ASP A 38 2.88 12.78 7.54
N GLU A 39 3.01 13.27 6.30
CA GLU A 39 2.25 14.41 5.77
C GLU A 39 0.80 14.04 5.39
N TYR A 40 0.50 12.76 5.20
CA TYR A 40 -0.76 12.25 4.64
C TYR A 40 -1.55 11.37 5.61
N ILE A 41 -0.89 10.62 6.49
CA ILE A 41 -1.54 9.73 7.43
C ILE A 41 -0.99 9.90 8.84
N ASN A 42 -1.82 9.61 9.84
CA ASN A 42 -1.38 9.34 11.21
C ASN A 42 -1.36 7.83 11.45
N VAL A 43 -0.33 7.34 12.14
CA VAL A 43 -0.23 5.94 12.58
C VAL A 43 -0.62 5.84 14.04
N ASN A 44 -1.70 5.13 14.33
CA ASN A 44 -2.20 4.92 15.70
C ASN A 44 -1.52 3.70 16.32
N TRP A 45 -0.32 3.89 16.85
CA TRP A 45 0.56 2.82 17.32
C TRP A 45 -0.04 1.92 18.41
N ASP A 46 -0.91 2.47 19.25
CA ASP A 46 -1.58 1.72 20.33
C ASP A 46 -2.67 0.79 19.80
N ASN A 47 -3.21 1.09 18.61
CA ASN A 47 -4.21 0.25 17.96
C ASN A 47 -3.58 -0.90 17.15
N ILE A 48 -2.25 -0.94 17.00
CA ILE A 48 -1.56 -1.97 16.22
C ILE A 48 -1.16 -3.15 17.13
N ARG A 49 -1.48 -4.37 16.72
CA ARG A 49 -1.01 -5.59 17.39
C ARG A 49 0.52 -5.56 17.54
N PRO A 50 1.10 -5.78 18.73
CA PRO A 50 2.54 -5.63 18.97
C PRO A 50 3.43 -6.34 17.95
N LYS A 51 3.09 -7.58 17.58
CA LYS A 51 3.86 -8.39 16.62
C LYS A 51 3.91 -7.84 15.18
N PHE A 52 3.05 -6.89 14.84
CA PHE A 52 2.94 -6.31 13.50
C PHE A 52 3.40 -4.85 13.43
N LYS A 53 3.85 -4.25 14.54
CA LYS A 53 4.33 -2.85 14.56
C LYS A 53 5.43 -2.62 13.53
N MET A 54 6.30 -3.60 13.29
CA MET A 54 7.38 -3.49 12.31
C MET A 54 6.91 -3.22 10.88
N ASN A 55 5.70 -3.66 10.51
CA ASN A 55 5.13 -3.41 9.18
C ASN A 55 4.75 -1.93 8.94
N PHE A 56 4.77 -1.10 9.99
CA PHE A 56 4.40 0.31 9.94
C PHE A 56 5.61 1.24 10.06
N PHE A 57 6.84 0.72 10.14
CA PHE A 57 8.02 1.60 10.10
C PHE A 57 8.32 2.00 8.65
N HIS A 58 8.82 3.21 8.46
CA HIS A 58 9.40 3.67 7.20
C HIS A 58 10.81 4.20 7.44
N ASP A 59 11.57 4.35 6.37
CA ASP A 59 12.87 5.00 6.41
C ASP A 59 12.78 6.40 5.76
N HIS A 60 12.85 7.44 6.60
CA HIS A 60 12.87 8.84 6.15
C HIS A 60 14.05 9.14 5.20
N ARG A 61 15.13 8.36 5.24
CA ARG A 61 16.34 8.57 4.44
C ARG A 61 16.25 7.93 3.06
N ASN A 62 15.30 7.02 2.85
CA ASN A 62 15.18 6.28 1.61
C ASN A 62 14.26 6.99 0.62
N GLN A 63 14.64 8.21 0.22
CA GLN A 63 13.99 8.96 -0.87
C GLN A 63 14.11 8.23 -2.23
N LEU A 64 14.99 7.21 -2.31
CA LEU A 64 15.14 6.30 -3.45
C LEU A 64 13.95 5.34 -3.61
N LEU A 65 13.06 5.22 -2.62
CA LEU A 65 11.65 4.85 -2.85
C LEU A 65 10.95 6.01 -3.57
N GLY A 66 11.49 6.38 -4.73
CA GLY A 66 11.04 7.52 -5.49
C GLY A 66 9.56 7.32 -5.76
N ASN A 67 8.74 8.30 -5.41
CA ASN A 67 7.35 8.29 -5.85
C ASN A 67 7.23 8.48 -7.39
N PHE A 68 8.36 8.45 -8.12
CA PHE A 68 8.48 8.67 -9.55
C PHE A 68 7.75 9.95 -9.98
N GLY A 69 7.83 11.02 -9.18
CA GLY A 69 7.16 12.30 -9.44
C GLY A 69 5.65 12.33 -9.13
N GLU A 70 5.09 11.28 -8.54
CA GLU A 70 3.68 11.25 -8.12
C GLU A 70 3.51 11.63 -6.65
N ASP A 71 2.42 12.33 -6.31
CA ASP A 71 2.06 12.56 -4.90
C ASP A 71 1.53 11.28 -4.26
N TYR A 72 1.40 11.30 -2.93
CA TYR A 72 0.80 10.22 -2.15
C TYR A 72 -0.55 9.75 -2.72
N ASP A 73 -0.78 8.44 -2.68
CA ASP A 73 -1.96 7.81 -3.25
C ASP A 73 -2.73 6.94 -2.25
N TYR A 74 -3.75 7.52 -1.63
CA TYR A 74 -4.66 6.78 -0.75
C TYR A 74 -5.36 5.60 -1.44
N ASN A 75 -5.53 5.66 -2.78
CA ASN A 75 -6.22 4.65 -3.57
C ASN A 75 -5.28 3.60 -4.17
N SER A 76 -3.98 3.69 -3.91
CA SER A 76 -3.01 2.70 -4.38
C SER A 76 -3.42 1.31 -3.90
N VAL A 77 -3.31 0.32 -4.79
CA VAL A 77 -3.50 -1.09 -4.40
C VAL A 77 -2.46 -1.52 -3.37
N MET A 78 -1.35 -0.77 -3.27
CA MET A 78 -0.28 -0.96 -2.29
C MET A 78 -0.57 -0.32 -0.93
N HIS A 79 -1.67 0.42 -0.77
CA HIS A 79 -2.04 1.01 0.51
C HIS A 79 -2.66 -0.03 1.45
N TYR A 80 -2.38 0.07 2.74
CA TYR A 80 -3.10 -0.68 3.77
C TYR A 80 -4.50 -0.12 4.02
N ALA A 81 -5.43 -0.96 4.47
CA ALA A 81 -6.72 -0.49 4.98
C ALA A 81 -6.56 0.24 6.33
N ARG A 82 -7.52 1.09 6.69
CA ARG A 82 -7.50 1.88 7.94
C ARG A 82 -7.37 1.04 9.21
N ASN A 83 -7.84 -0.20 9.20
CA ASN A 83 -7.83 -1.12 10.35
C ASN A 83 -6.81 -2.28 10.19
N ALA A 84 -5.85 -2.16 9.27
CA ALA A 84 -4.87 -3.21 9.02
C ALA A 84 -4.11 -3.58 10.30
N PHE A 85 -4.07 -4.88 10.64
CA PHE A 85 -3.41 -5.38 11.85
C PHE A 85 -3.90 -4.78 13.19
N SER A 86 -5.13 -4.25 13.20
CA SER A 86 -5.78 -3.72 14.39
C SER A 86 -5.84 -4.73 15.54
N ILE A 87 -5.61 -4.24 16.77
CA ILE A 87 -5.63 -5.03 18.00
C ILE A 87 -7.03 -5.64 18.25
N ASN A 88 -8.09 -4.93 17.86
CA ASN A 88 -9.49 -5.29 18.13
C ASN A 88 -10.37 -5.25 16.86
N ARG A 89 -9.90 -5.77 15.71
CA ARG A 89 -10.61 -5.92 14.42
C ARG A 89 -11.28 -4.66 13.80
N GLY A 90 -11.41 -3.56 14.52
CA GLY A 90 -12.16 -2.37 14.11
C GLY A 90 -11.45 -1.05 14.41
N SER A 91 -10.58 -0.97 15.42
CA SER A 91 -9.84 0.27 15.66
C SER A 91 -8.96 0.63 14.47
N GLN A 92 -8.96 1.92 14.12
CA GLN A 92 -8.13 2.44 13.06
C GLN A 92 -6.66 2.47 13.49
N THR A 93 -5.82 1.78 12.73
CA THR A 93 -4.35 1.82 12.83
C THR A 93 -3.76 2.92 11.96
N LEU A 94 -4.45 3.29 10.89
CA LEU A 94 -4.07 4.36 9.97
C LEU A 94 -5.25 5.31 9.79
N GLU A 95 -5.00 6.60 10.01
CA GLU A 95 -5.97 7.68 9.87
C GLU A 95 -5.53 8.63 8.76
N PRO A 96 -6.30 8.78 7.66
CA PRO A 96 -5.97 9.72 6.60
C PRO A 96 -6.19 11.18 7.06
N LYS A 97 -5.27 12.07 6.70
CA LYS A 97 -5.38 13.51 6.97
C LYS A 97 -6.27 14.25 5.95
N LYS A 98 -6.52 13.63 4.80
CA LYS A 98 -7.36 14.18 3.72
C LYS A 98 -8.77 13.62 3.80
N GLU A 99 -9.77 14.49 3.89
CA GLU A 99 -11.19 14.14 3.81
C GLU A 99 -11.52 13.41 2.49
N GLY A 100 -12.40 12.41 2.54
CA GLY A 100 -12.77 11.61 1.37
C GLY A 100 -11.78 10.47 1.05
N SER A 101 -10.77 10.26 1.89
CA SER A 101 -9.74 9.22 1.71
C SER A 101 -9.99 7.98 2.59
N GLU A 102 -11.21 7.81 3.09
CA GLU A 102 -11.62 6.74 4.01
C GLU A 102 -11.61 5.35 3.36
N ASN A 103 -11.68 5.31 2.03
CA ASN A 103 -11.71 4.08 1.23
C ASN A 103 -10.32 3.53 0.88
N MET A 104 -9.27 4.06 1.50
CA MET A 104 -7.91 3.52 1.37
C MET A 104 -7.82 2.02 1.73
N GLY A 105 -6.94 1.30 1.04
CA GLY A 105 -6.79 -0.15 1.21
C GLY A 105 -7.63 -1.01 0.26
N GLN A 106 -8.15 -0.41 -0.81
CA GLN A 106 -8.84 -1.15 -1.87
C GLN A 106 -7.96 -2.29 -2.44
N ARG A 107 -8.62 -3.38 -2.88
CA ARG A 107 -7.99 -4.55 -3.53
C ARG A 107 -8.81 -4.97 -4.75
N ILE A 108 -9.13 -4.01 -5.62
CA ILE A 108 -9.97 -4.18 -6.81
C ILE A 108 -9.11 -4.02 -8.07
N HIS A 109 -8.39 -2.90 -8.21
CA HIS A 109 -7.61 -2.58 -9.40
C HIS A 109 -6.36 -1.75 -9.07
N LEU A 110 -5.45 -1.59 -10.03
CA LEU A 110 -4.36 -0.61 -9.92
C LEU A 110 -4.93 0.80 -9.93
N SER A 111 -4.43 1.70 -9.10
CA SER A 111 -4.76 3.11 -9.24
C SER A 111 -4.10 3.71 -10.49
N ARG A 112 -4.55 4.90 -10.92
CA ARG A 112 -3.87 5.63 -11.98
C ARG A 112 -2.40 5.90 -11.65
N LYS A 113 -2.09 6.21 -10.38
CA LYS A 113 -0.73 6.50 -9.94
C LYS A 113 0.14 5.25 -9.82
N ASP A 114 -0.43 4.10 -9.46
CA ASP A 114 0.27 2.80 -9.52
C ASP A 114 0.78 2.54 -10.95
N ILE A 115 -0.08 2.75 -11.95
CA ILE A 115 0.26 2.55 -13.37
C ILE A 115 1.34 3.54 -13.83
N ILE A 116 1.21 4.83 -13.49
CA ILE A 116 2.21 5.84 -13.86
C ILE A 116 3.56 5.54 -13.21
N LYS A 117 3.59 5.23 -11.91
CA LYS A 117 4.81 4.85 -11.21
C LYS A 117 5.46 3.62 -11.85
N LEU A 118 4.66 2.61 -12.21
CA LEU A 118 5.19 1.38 -12.82
C LEU A 118 5.79 1.67 -14.20
N ASN A 119 5.09 2.45 -15.02
CA ASN A 119 5.57 2.85 -16.33
C ASN A 119 6.86 3.68 -16.26
N ARG A 120 6.94 4.64 -15.32
CA ARG A 120 8.15 5.45 -15.11
C ARG A 120 9.32 4.62 -14.59
N MET A 121 9.06 3.71 -13.65
CA MET A 121 10.08 2.81 -13.09
C MET A 121 10.74 1.94 -14.17
N TYR A 122 9.94 1.40 -15.09
CA TYR A 122 10.41 0.52 -16.16
C TYR A 122 10.63 1.22 -17.51
N LYS A 123 10.51 2.56 -17.55
CA LYS A 123 10.72 3.40 -18.75
C LYS A 123 9.89 2.93 -19.95
N CYS A 124 8.61 2.61 -19.71
CA CYS A 124 7.70 2.17 -20.76
C CYS A 124 7.56 3.26 -21.86
N PRO A 125 7.64 2.90 -23.16
CA PRO A 125 7.46 3.85 -24.26
C PRO A 125 6.11 4.56 -24.20
N GLY A 126 6.09 5.88 -24.44
CA GLY A 126 4.86 6.68 -24.46
C GLY A 126 4.33 7.14 -23.09
N TYR A 127 5.06 6.87 -22.00
CA TYR A 127 4.69 7.25 -20.63
C TYR A 127 5.83 7.96 -19.86
N VAL A 128 6.81 8.49 -20.60
CA VAL A 128 7.92 9.30 -20.09
C VAL A 128 7.60 10.78 -20.24
#